data_AF-A0AAV9BA79-F1
#
_entry.id   AF-A0AAV9BA79-F1
#
_cell.length_a   1.000
_cell.length_b   1.000
_cell.length_c   1.000
_cell.angle_alpha   90.00
_cell.angle_beta   90.00
_cell.angle_gamma   90.00
#
_symmetry.space_group_name_H-M   'P 1'
#
loop_
_entity.id
_entity.type
_entity.pdbx_description
1 polymer ?
#
loop_
_entity_poly.entity_id
_entity_poly.type
_entity_poly.pdbx_seq_one_letter_code
_entity_poly.pdbx_strand_id
1 'polypeptide(L)'
;MADYVPLSGEEEPPPQQQRRSKPRIASLDVFRGLSLALMTFVDYAGSVAVVAHSPWNGVHLADFVMPFFLFIAGISVALVYKNTSRRSLTSYKAMVRALKLFLLGVLLQGGYFHGLNSLSYGVDIEKIRWLGILQRIAIGYIVAALCEIWSPHVLSRDARCNLFKKFFFQWVIVLLISCTYLGLLYGLYVPDWQFKVPQPPSSDLSPNESYAIYTVKCGVRGALGPACNSAGMIDRYALGIEHLYMKPVYRNLQICNNAKILQVTESSPSWCWAPFEPEGILSSLMAVATCLIGLHYGHVLVEVEDDKDRLHHWLIFSVGVFAFGMLLSFIGIPLNKSLYTTSYMLITTASSGFTFCALYYLVDMQGFRCLTFILEWMGRHSLMIFIFVTSNIAIIGIQGFYWKHPENNIIHWIVAIFVHK
;
A
#
# COMPACT_ATOMS: atom_id res chain seq x y z
N MET A 1 -66.45 43.72 -25.82
CA MET A 1 -65.23 43.38 -26.57
C MET A 1 -64.07 43.88 -25.75
N ALA A 2 -63.42 42.96 -25.02
CA ALA A 2 -62.17 43.21 -24.33
C ALA A 2 -61.10 42.45 -25.12
N ASP A 3 -60.11 43.17 -25.60
CA ASP A 3 -59.07 42.65 -26.48
C ASP A 3 -58.13 41.71 -25.73
N TYR A 4 -57.90 40.54 -26.32
CA TYR A 4 -57.01 39.50 -25.83
C TYR A 4 -55.56 39.85 -26.19
N VAL A 5 -54.74 40.12 -25.18
CA VAL A 5 -53.29 40.33 -25.33
C VAL A 5 -52.58 38.96 -25.19
N PRO A 6 -51.84 38.48 -26.20
CA PRO A 6 -51.11 37.22 -26.08
C PRO A 6 -49.87 37.41 -25.19
N LEU A 7 -49.69 36.50 -24.23
CA LEU A 7 -48.49 36.39 -23.40
C LEU A 7 -47.28 36.10 -24.30
N SER A 8 -46.27 36.97 -24.23
CA SER A 8 -44.96 36.81 -24.85
C SER A 8 -44.27 35.55 -24.33
N GLY A 9 -43.65 34.82 -25.27
CA GLY A 9 -43.01 33.54 -25.03
C GLY A 9 -41.94 33.58 -23.93
N GLU A 10 -42.01 32.59 -23.04
CA GLU A 10 -40.91 32.23 -22.17
C GLU A 10 -39.75 31.75 -23.05
N GLU A 11 -38.64 32.49 -23.04
CA GLU A 11 -37.37 31.99 -23.57
C GLU A 11 -36.99 30.72 -22.78
N GLU A 12 -36.99 29.58 -23.47
CA GLU A 12 -36.40 28.35 -22.93
C GLU A 12 -34.95 28.66 -22.49
N PRO A 13 -34.57 28.35 -21.24
CA PRO A 13 -33.20 28.53 -20.81
C PRO A 13 -32.28 27.71 -21.72
N PRO A 14 -31.11 28.24 -22.12
CA PRO A 14 -30.22 27.56 -23.04
C PRO A 14 -29.89 26.16 -22.51
N PRO A 15 -29.79 25.15 -23.40
CA PRO A 15 -29.58 23.77 -22.98
C PRO A 15 -28.36 23.71 -22.08
N GLN A 16 -28.57 23.28 -20.83
CA GLN A 16 -27.48 23.02 -19.89
C GLN A 16 -26.51 22.08 -20.59
N GLN A 17 -25.33 22.61 -20.95
CA GLN A 17 -24.20 21.82 -21.40
C GLN A 17 -23.92 20.78 -20.30
N GLN A 18 -24.42 19.57 -20.49
CA GLN A 18 -23.96 18.40 -19.76
C GLN A 18 -22.44 18.41 -19.92
N ARG A 19 -21.73 18.74 -18.83
CA ARG A 19 -20.29 18.61 -18.77
C ARG A 19 -20.00 17.16 -19.14
N ARG A 20 -19.59 16.90 -20.39
CA ARG A 20 -19.06 15.61 -20.82
C ARG A 20 -17.99 15.26 -19.80
N SER A 21 -18.29 14.30 -18.92
CA SER A 21 -17.30 13.78 -17.99
C SER A 21 -16.16 13.25 -18.86
N LYS A 22 -14.94 13.74 -18.62
CA LYS A 22 -13.78 13.25 -19.36
C LYS A 22 -13.75 11.72 -19.24
N PRO A 23 -13.50 10.98 -20.33
CA PRO A 23 -13.51 9.53 -20.30
C PRO A 23 -12.52 9.04 -19.24
N ARG A 24 -13.01 8.20 -18.35
CA ARG A 24 -12.22 7.55 -17.30
C ARG A 24 -11.24 6.57 -17.98
N ILE A 25 -10.01 6.51 -17.49
CA ILE A 25 -8.96 5.67 -18.08
C ILE A 25 -9.15 4.24 -17.60
N ALA A 26 -9.53 3.33 -18.50
CA ALA A 26 -9.97 1.99 -18.14
C ALA A 26 -8.79 1.14 -17.64
N SER A 27 -7.61 1.26 -18.24
CA SER A 27 -6.40 0.56 -17.77
C SER A 27 -6.04 0.86 -16.32
N LEU A 28 -6.27 2.09 -15.84
CA LEU A 28 -6.00 2.48 -14.46
C LEU A 28 -6.94 1.78 -13.48
N ASP A 29 -8.22 1.66 -13.83
CA ASP A 29 -9.19 0.92 -13.01
C ASP A 29 -8.90 -0.58 -13.07
N VAL A 30 -8.58 -1.14 -14.24
CA VAL A 30 -8.14 -2.55 -14.38
C VAL A 30 -6.89 -2.83 -13.53
N PHE A 31 -5.90 -1.94 -13.53
CA PHE A 31 -4.68 -2.13 -12.73
C PHE A 31 -4.99 -2.12 -11.22
N ARG A 32 -5.90 -1.25 -10.78
CA ARG A 32 -6.38 -1.24 -9.38
C ARG A 32 -7.12 -2.53 -9.04
N GLY A 33 -7.97 -3.02 -9.95
CA GLY A 33 -8.68 -4.29 -9.78
C GLY A 33 -7.75 -5.49 -9.74
N LEU A 34 -6.74 -5.54 -10.61
CA LEU A 34 -5.70 -6.57 -10.60
C LEU A 34 -4.94 -6.57 -9.27
N SER A 35 -4.54 -5.39 -8.80
CA SER A 35 -3.84 -5.25 -7.51
C SER A 35 -4.68 -5.76 -6.34
N LEU A 36 -5.98 -5.50 -6.37
CA LEU A 36 -6.92 -5.97 -5.35
C LEU A 36 -7.22 -7.47 -5.44
N ALA A 37 -7.32 -8.01 -6.66
CA ALA A 37 -7.45 -9.44 -6.89
C ALA A 37 -6.21 -10.17 -6.37
N LEU A 38 -5.01 -9.64 -6.65
CA LEU A 38 -3.76 -10.19 -6.17
C LEU A 38 -3.63 -10.11 -4.65
N MET A 39 -4.00 -8.97 -4.04
CA MET A 39 -4.05 -8.82 -2.59
C MET A 39 -4.93 -9.90 -1.96
N THR A 40 -6.17 -10.01 -2.45
CA THR A 40 -7.14 -11.01 -1.98
C THR A 40 -6.56 -12.42 -2.12
N PHE A 41 -5.98 -12.76 -3.28
CA PHE A 41 -5.38 -14.07 -3.51
C PHE A 41 -4.27 -14.38 -2.51
N VAL A 42 -3.36 -13.43 -2.26
CA VAL A 42 -2.25 -13.58 -1.33
C VAL A 42 -2.73 -13.72 0.12
N ASP A 43 -3.75 -12.97 0.52
CA ASP A 43 -4.28 -13.02 1.89
C ASP A 43 -4.86 -14.41 2.21
N TYR A 44 -5.45 -15.10 1.22
CA TYR A 44 -6.02 -16.45 1.39
C TYR A 44 -5.03 -17.58 1.06
N ALA A 45 -4.12 -17.39 0.11
CA ALA A 45 -3.16 -18.41 -0.33
C ALA A 45 -1.77 -18.27 0.33
N GLY A 46 -1.62 -17.34 1.28
CA GLY A 46 -0.35 -16.99 1.93
C GLY A 46 0.31 -18.11 2.76
N SER A 47 -0.31 -19.28 2.89
CA SER A 47 0.31 -20.49 3.42
C SER A 47 1.26 -21.18 2.43
N VAL A 48 1.13 -20.89 1.13
CA VAL A 48 1.98 -21.45 0.06
C VAL A 48 3.25 -20.61 -0.07
N ALA A 49 4.43 -21.22 0.08
CA ALA A 49 5.71 -20.52 0.14
C ALA A 49 6.00 -19.59 -1.05
N VAL A 50 5.57 -19.94 -2.27
CA VAL A 50 5.78 -19.11 -3.48
C VAL A 50 4.90 -17.86 -3.48
N VAL A 51 3.75 -17.92 -2.82
CA VAL A 51 2.76 -16.84 -2.73
C VAL A 51 2.98 -16.00 -1.48
N ALA A 52 3.50 -16.59 -0.41
CA ALA A 52 3.77 -15.92 0.87
C ALA A 52 4.78 -14.77 0.73
N HIS A 53 4.78 -13.86 1.70
CA HIS A 53 5.80 -12.81 1.80
C HIS A 53 7.19 -13.40 2.06
N SER A 54 8.23 -12.79 1.50
CA SER A 54 9.59 -13.13 1.93
C SER A 54 9.76 -12.86 3.44
N PRO A 55 10.36 -13.78 4.22
CA PRO A 55 10.54 -13.57 5.66
C PRO A 55 11.33 -12.31 6.00
N TRP A 56 12.30 -11.92 5.17
CA TRP A 56 13.08 -10.70 5.40
C TRP A 56 13.66 -10.10 4.12
N ASN A 57 14.66 -10.77 3.53
CA ASN A 57 15.31 -10.36 2.29
C ASN A 57 14.82 -11.23 1.13
N GLY A 58 14.71 -10.64 -0.05
CA GLY A 58 14.10 -11.26 -1.23
C GLY A 58 12.72 -10.70 -1.50
N VAL A 59 12.14 -11.11 -2.62
CA VAL A 59 10.83 -10.64 -3.09
C VAL A 59 10.04 -11.83 -3.60
N HIS A 60 8.81 -11.97 -3.11
CA HIS A 60 7.81 -12.89 -3.63
C HIS A 60 6.63 -12.13 -4.25
N LEU A 61 5.69 -12.86 -4.86
CA LEU A 61 4.56 -12.27 -5.57
C LEU A 61 3.76 -11.29 -4.70
N ALA A 62 3.55 -11.65 -3.43
CA ALA A 62 2.84 -10.84 -2.45
C ALA A 62 3.48 -9.48 -2.15
N ASP A 63 4.78 -9.34 -2.39
CA ASP A 63 5.51 -8.13 -2.04
C ASP A 63 5.21 -6.99 -3.04
N PHE A 64 4.79 -7.30 -4.27
CA PHE A 64 4.45 -6.30 -5.29
C PHE A 64 3.10 -5.56 -5.07
N VAL A 65 2.20 -6.14 -4.28
CA VAL A 65 0.82 -5.64 -4.10
C VAL A 65 0.78 -4.19 -3.61
N MET A 66 1.50 -3.89 -2.53
CA MET A 66 1.46 -2.56 -1.92
C MET A 66 2.12 -1.48 -2.81
N PRO A 67 3.31 -1.71 -3.42
CA PRO A 67 3.87 -0.81 -4.42
C PRO A 67 2.92 -0.49 -5.58
N PHE A 68 2.12 -1.46 -6.05
CA PHE A 68 1.14 -1.22 -7.12
C PHE A 68 0.09 -0.20 -6.68
N PHE A 69 -0.48 -0.33 -5.48
CA PHE A 69 -1.45 0.64 -4.96
C PHE A 69 -0.87 2.05 -4.80
N LEU A 70 0.36 2.17 -4.29
CA LEU A 70 1.04 3.46 -4.15
C LEU A 70 1.28 4.13 -5.51
N PHE A 71 1.73 3.35 -6.49
CA PHE A 71 1.98 3.84 -7.84
C PHE A 71 0.68 4.31 -8.52
N ILE A 72 -0.40 3.53 -8.42
CA ILE A 72 -1.73 3.89 -8.93
C ILE A 72 -2.28 5.15 -8.25
N ALA A 73 -2.05 5.30 -6.94
CA ALA A 73 -2.43 6.49 -6.20
C ALA A 73 -1.70 7.73 -6.76
N GLY A 74 -0.41 7.59 -7.07
CA GLY A 74 0.39 8.60 -7.75
C GLY A 74 -0.18 9.03 -9.10
N ILE A 75 -0.45 8.09 -10.00
CA ILE A 75 -1.05 8.38 -11.32
C ILE A 75 -2.37 9.15 -11.16
N SER A 76 -3.18 8.73 -10.17
CA SER A 76 -4.48 9.34 -9.90
C SER A 76 -4.37 10.81 -9.46
N VAL A 77 -3.28 11.20 -8.77
CA VAL A 77 -3.06 12.59 -8.33
C VAL A 77 -2.91 13.53 -9.54
N ALA A 78 -2.14 13.14 -10.57
CA ALA A 78 -1.97 13.94 -11.79
C ALA A 78 -3.32 14.24 -12.47
N LEU A 79 -4.17 13.21 -12.57
CA LEU A 79 -5.47 13.29 -13.23
C LEU A 79 -6.46 14.17 -12.45
N VAL A 80 -6.45 14.08 -11.13
CA VAL A 80 -7.38 14.81 -10.26
C VAL A 80 -7.02 16.30 -10.18
N TYR A 81 -5.73 16.64 -10.13
CA TYR A 81 -5.26 18.00 -9.81
C TYR A 81 -4.70 18.80 -11.00
N LYS A 82 -4.74 18.26 -12.23
CA LYS A 82 -4.28 18.92 -13.49
C LYS A 82 -4.68 20.39 -13.63
N ASN A 83 -5.92 20.76 -13.29
CA ASN A 83 -6.47 22.11 -13.51
C ASN A 83 -6.92 22.75 -12.19
N THR A 84 -5.96 23.04 -11.31
CA THR A 84 -6.24 23.62 -9.99
C THR A 84 -6.29 25.16 -10.04
N SER A 85 -7.48 25.75 -9.89
CA SER A 85 -7.64 27.21 -9.83
C SER A 85 -7.41 27.80 -8.44
N ARG A 86 -8.00 27.20 -7.39
CA ARG A 86 -7.85 27.62 -5.99
C ARG A 86 -7.00 26.62 -5.20
N ARG A 87 -5.70 26.90 -5.08
CA ARG A 87 -4.72 25.99 -4.44
C ARG A 87 -5.06 25.62 -3.00
N SER A 88 -5.42 26.60 -2.16
CA SER A 88 -5.75 26.38 -0.74
C SER A 88 -6.97 25.46 -0.56
N LEU A 89 -8.09 25.78 -1.22
CA LEU A 89 -9.31 24.95 -1.17
C LEU A 89 -9.07 23.52 -1.67
N THR A 90 -8.24 23.39 -2.70
CA THR A 90 -7.91 22.08 -3.29
C THR A 90 -7.02 21.26 -2.36
N SER A 91 -6.07 21.91 -1.68
CA SER A 91 -5.24 21.29 -0.65
C SER A 91 -6.09 20.82 0.54
N TYR A 92 -7.05 21.63 0.99
CA TYR A 92 -7.98 21.24 2.05
C TYR A 92 -8.79 20.00 1.67
N LYS A 93 -9.35 19.95 0.45
CA LYS A 93 -10.08 18.77 -0.05
C LYS A 93 -9.18 17.53 -0.13
N ALA A 94 -7.93 17.69 -0.57
CA ALA A 94 -6.94 16.61 -0.59
C ALA A 94 -6.67 16.08 0.81
N MET A 95 -6.48 16.98 1.78
CA MET A 95 -6.23 16.65 3.18
C MET A 95 -7.40 15.89 3.80
N VAL A 96 -8.64 16.37 3.61
CA VAL A 96 -9.84 15.68 4.12
C VAL A 96 -9.96 14.26 3.54
N ARG A 97 -9.64 14.07 2.25
CA ARG A 97 -9.64 12.73 1.64
C ARG A 97 -8.58 11.82 2.25
N ALA A 98 -7.36 12.33 2.42
CA ALA A 98 -6.27 11.59 3.05
C ALA A 98 -6.61 11.22 4.51
N LEU A 99 -7.16 12.15 5.27
CA LEU A 99 -7.57 11.93 6.66
C LEU A 99 -8.67 10.86 6.77
N LYS A 100 -9.69 10.91 5.91
CA LYS A 100 -10.74 9.87 5.86
C LYS A 100 -10.16 8.49 5.58
N LEU A 101 -9.22 8.40 4.63
CA LEU A 101 -8.56 7.14 4.29
C LEU A 101 -7.67 6.64 5.44
N PHE A 102 -6.97 7.54 6.12
CA PHE A 102 -6.13 7.22 7.28
C PHE A 102 -6.97 6.69 8.44
N LEU A 103 -8.04 7.40 8.81
CA LEU A 103 -8.96 6.99 9.89
C LEU A 103 -9.65 5.67 9.58
N LEU A 104 -10.05 5.45 8.32
CA LEU A 104 -10.57 4.15 7.88
C LEU A 104 -9.51 3.05 8.05
N GLY A 105 -8.24 3.32 7.73
CA GLY A 105 -7.13 2.41 7.97
C GLY A 105 -6.98 2.01 9.43
N VAL A 106 -6.99 3.00 10.33
CA VAL A 106 -6.91 2.76 11.77
C VAL A 106 -8.10 1.92 12.26
N LEU A 107 -9.30 2.18 11.75
CA LEU A 107 -10.49 1.38 12.11
C LEU A 107 -10.38 -0.08 11.65
N LEU A 108 -9.93 -0.32 10.42
CA LEU A 108 -9.84 -1.69 9.87
C LEU A 108 -8.69 -2.50 10.46
N GLN A 109 -7.53 -1.86 10.69
CA GLN A 109 -6.30 -2.55 11.12
C GLN A 109 -6.05 -2.46 12.62
N GLY A 110 -6.66 -1.49 13.31
CA GLY A 110 -6.56 -1.30 14.76
C GLY A 110 -7.34 -2.34 15.57
N GLY A 111 -7.89 -3.37 14.93
CA GLY A 111 -8.52 -4.48 15.64
C GLY A 111 -10.01 -4.27 15.97
N TYR A 112 -10.71 -3.33 15.31
CA TYR A 112 -12.15 -3.16 15.53
C TYR A 112 -12.95 -4.41 15.12
N PHE A 113 -12.48 -5.11 14.09
CA PHE A 113 -13.00 -6.41 13.66
C PHE A 113 -12.03 -7.51 14.13
N HIS A 114 -12.39 -8.22 15.20
CA HIS A 114 -11.64 -9.38 15.67
C HIS A 114 -11.91 -10.61 14.78
N GLY A 115 -11.01 -11.59 14.81
CA GLY A 115 -11.08 -12.79 13.97
C GLY A 115 -12.35 -13.62 14.18
N LEU A 116 -12.64 -14.53 13.23
CA LEU A 116 -13.85 -15.38 13.18
C LEU A 116 -14.20 -16.10 14.49
N ASN A 117 -13.21 -16.30 15.38
CA ASN A 117 -13.32 -17.13 16.58
C ASN A 117 -13.51 -16.33 17.89
N SER A 118 -13.55 -14.99 17.83
CA SER A 118 -13.72 -14.15 19.02
C SER A 118 -14.77 -13.07 18.77
N LEU A 119 -15.96 -13.22 19.35
CA LEU A 119 -17.05 -12.23 19.32
C LEU A 119 -16.81 -11.02 20.26
N SER A 120 -15.57 -10.81 20.72
CA SER A 120 -15.23 -9.58 21.44
C SER A 120 -15.29 -8.41 20.47
N TYR A 121 -16.16 -7.44 20.72
CA TYR A 121 -16.22 -6.19 19.97
C TYR A 121 -15.45 -5.10 20.73
N GLY A 122 -14.61 -4.33 20.03
CA GLY A 122 -13.87 -3.21 20.63
C GLY A 122 -12.42 -3.13 20.16
N VAL A 123 -11.79 -1.99 20.41
CA VAL A 123 -10.36 -1.74 20.11
C VAL A 123 -9.63 -1.58 21.43
N ASP A 124 -8.62 -2.42 21.66
CA ASP A 124 -7.66 -2.17 22.74
C ASP A 124 -6.80 -0.97 22.35
N ILE A 125 -7.08 0.18 22.96
CA ILE A 125 -6.43 1.45 22.65
C ILE A 125 -4.93 1.37 22.99
N GLU A 126 -4.54 0.58 23.99
CA GLU A 126 -3.14 0.41 24.39
C GLU A 126 -2.34 -0.44 23.39
N LYS A 127 -3.03 -1.23 22.56
CA LYS A 127 -2.42 -2.13 21.56
C LYS A 127 -2.84 -1.83 20.12
N ILE A 128 -3.46 -0.66 19.89
CA ILE A 128 -3.94 -0.29 18.57
C ILE A 128 -2.76 -0.13 17.60
N ARG A 129 -2.88 -0.72 16.40
CA ARG A 129 -1.88 -0.57 15.34
C ARG A 129 -2.13 0.72 14.57
N TRP A 130 -1.25 1.71 14.73
CA TRP A 130 -1.40 3.03 14.12
C TRP A 130 -1.10 3.07 12.62
N LEU A 131 -0.07 2.33 12.17
CA LEU A 131 0.38 2.33 10.78
C LEU A 131 0.05 1.03 10.05
N GLY A 132 -0.30 1.19 8.78
CA GLY A 132 -0.53 0.09 7.85
C GLY A 132 -0.81 0.58 6.44
N ILE A 133 -1.36 -0.31 5.61
CA ILE A 133 -1.42 -0.14 4.15
C ILE A 133 -2.20 1.14 3.75
N LEU A 134 -3.39 1.37 4.31
CA LEU A 134 -4.21 2.53 3.95
C LEU A 134 -3.59 3.85 4.42
N GLN A 135 -2.94 3.85 5.57
CA GLN A 135 -2.23 4.98 6.15
C GLN A 135 -1.04 5.37 5.26
N ARG A 136 -0.30 4.39 4.75
CA ARG A 136 0.77 4.64 3.78
C ARG A 136 0.28 5.23 2.47
N ILE A 137 -0.82 4.68 1.94
CA ILE A 137 -1.45 5.24 0.74
C ILE A 137 -1.91 6.68 1.01
N ALA A 138 -2.48 6.96 2.19
CA ALA A 138 -2.90 8.30 2.58
C ALA A 138 -1.72 9.29 2.68
N ILE A 139 -0.61 8.88 3.31
CA ILE A 139 0.62 9.68 3.45
C ILE A 139 1.24 9.94 2.07
N GLY A 140 1.41 8.90 1.24
CA GLY A 140 1.93 9.05 -0.11
C GLY A 140 1.04 9.94 -0.98
N TYR A 141 -0.28 9.77 -0.89
CA TYR A 141 -1.26 10.57 -1.62
C TYR A 141 -1.19 12.05 -1.24
N ILE A 142 -1.20 12.38 0.06
CA ILE A 142 -1.23 13.79 0.47
C ILE A 142 0.07 14.50 0.10
N VAL A 143 1.22 13.86 0.25
CA VAL A 143 2.50 14.45 -0.15
C VAL A 143 2.55 14.66 -1.66
N ALA A 144 2.17 13.66 -2.45
CA ALA A 144 2.10 13.80 -3.91
C ALA A 144 1.10 14.88 -4.34
N ALA A 145 -0.07 14.97 -3.70
CA ALA A 145 -1.07 15.99 -4.01
C ALA A 145 -0.58 17.40 -3.67
N LEU A 146 0.07 17.59 -2.52
CA LEU A 146 0.65 18.88 -2.15
C LEU A 146 1.81 19.25 -3.09
N CYS A 147 2.67 18.29 -3.46
CA CYS A 147 3.71 18.51 -4.46
C CYS A 147 3.10 18.96 -5.79
N GLU A 148 2.02 18.32 -6.25
CA GLU A 148 1.37 18.67 -7.51
C GLU A 148 0.70 20.05 -7.47
N ILE A 149 -0.06 20.35 -6.41
CA ILE A 149 -0.81 21.61 -6.28
C ILE A 149 0.12 22.83 -6.16
N TRP A 150 1.26 22.65 -5.50
CA TRP A 150 2.17 23.75 -5.15
C TRP A 150 3.40 23.84 -6.06
N SER A 151 3.69 22.81 -6.88
CA SER A 151 4.82 22.88 -7.82
C SER A 151 4.62 24.04 -8.81
N PRO A 152 5.65 24.86 -9.03
CA PRO A 152 5.60 25.85 -10.09
C PRO A 152 5.65 25.11 -11.43
N HIS A 153 4.52 25.06 -12.14
CA HIS A 153 4.54 24.62 -13.53
C HIS A 153 5.28 25.68 -14.34
N VAL A 154 6.48 25.36 -14.81
CA VAL A 154 7.14 26.17 -15.82
C VAL A 154 6.25 26.13 -17.05
N LEU A 155 5.60 27.25 -17.39
CA LEU A 155 4.91 27.43 -18.67
C LEU A 155 5.98 27.42 -19.77
N SER A 156 6.39 26.23 -20.19
CA SER A 156 7.17 26.09 -21.39
C SER A 156 6.22 25.98 -22.57
N ARG A 157 6.30 26.95 -23.47
CA ARG A 157 5.55 27.01 -24.74
C ARG A 157 6.10 26.05 -25.79
N ASP A 158 7.22 25.40 -25.50
CA ASP A 158 7.94 24.53 -26.42
C ASP A 158 7.63 23.06 -26.12
N ALA A 159 6.93 22.40 -27.05
CA ALA A 159 6.43 21.03 -26.90
C ALA A 159 7.54 19.97 -26.74
N ARG A 160 8.80 20.35 -27.00
CA ARG A 160 9.99 19.49 -26.93
C ARG A 160 10.78 19.61 -25.64
N CYS A 161 10.36 20.43 -24.68
CA CYS A 161 11.00 20.44 -23.36
C CYS A 161 10.82 19.08 -22.68
N ASN A 162 11.93 18.38 -22.42
CA ASN A 162 11.95 17.12 -21.67
C ASN A 162 11.04 17.20 -20.45
N LEU A 163 10.08 16.29 -20.33
CA LEU A 163 9.11 16.21 -19.23
C LEU A 163 9.80 16.28 -17.85
N PHE A 164 10.99 15.69 -17.76
CA PHE A 164 11.88 15.77 -16.59
C PHE A 164 12.28 17.20 -16.18
N LYS A 165 12.51 18.11 -17.14
CA LYS A 165 12.79 19.52 -16.85
C LYS A 165 11.55 20.24 -16.33
N LYS A 166 10.37 19.93 -16.88
CA LYS A 166 9.09 20.54 -16.46
C LYS A 166 8.75 20.18 -15.02
N PHE A 167 9.03 18.94 -14.60
CA PHE A 167 8.76 18.43 -13.24
C PHE A 167 10.02 18.28 -12.38
N PHE A 168 11.07 19.07 -12.66
CA PHE A 168 12.36 18.98 -11.97
C PHE A 168 12.24 19.08 -10.44
N PHE A 169 11.41 19.99 -9.94
CA PHE A 169 11.20 20.17 -8.49
C PHE A 169 10.68 18.90 -7.80
N GLN A 170 9.83 18.12 -8.48
CA GLN A 170 9.31 16.89 -7.91
C GLN A 170 10.41 15.81 -7.80
N TRP A 171 11.30 15.74 -8.79
CA TRP A 171 12.48 14.86 -8.73
C TRP A 171 13.46 15.26 -7.63
N VAL A 172 13.64 16.56 -7.40
CA VAL A 172 14.43 17.06 -6.25
C VAL A 172 13.81 16.58 -4.93
N ILE A 173 12.49 16.64 -4.79
CA ILE A 173 11.79 16.13 -3.60
C ILE A 173 12.00 14.62 -3.44
N VAL A 174 11.86 13.83 -4.51
CA VAL A 174 12.13 12.38 -4.47
C VAL A 174 13.56 12.08 -4.02
N LEU A 175 14.54 12.83 -4.55
CA LEU A 175 15.94 12.70 -4.16
C LEU A 175 16.16 13.05 -2.68
N LEU A 176 15.60 14.17 -2.21
CA LEU A 176 15.71 14.59 -0.81
C LEU A 176 15.11 13.57 0.16
N ILE A 177 13.93 13.03 -0.17
CA ILE A 177 13.28 11.97 0.62
C ILE A 177 14.16 10.71 0.64
N SER A 178 14.73 10.33 -0.51
CA SER A 178 15.60 9.15 -0.62
C SER A 178 16.90 9.31 0.15
N CYS A 179 17.54 10.48 0.07
CA CYS A 179 18.75 10.79 0.86
C CYS A 179 18.44 10.81 2.36
N THR A 180 17.31 11.39 2.78
CA THR A 180 16.89 11.42 4.18
C THR A 180 16.66 10.01 4.70
N TYR A 181 15.96 9.17 3.94
CA TYR A 181 15.76 7.75 4.27
C TYR A 181 17.08 7.00 4.43
N LEU A 182 18.00 7.12 3.45
CA LEU A 182 19.30 6.44 3.51
C LEU A 182 20.15 6.93 4.69
N GLY A 183 20.15 8.25 4.95
CA GLY A 183 20.83 8.84 6.10
C GLY A 183 20.32 8.32 7.44
N LEU A 184 18.99 8.20 7.60
CA LEU A 184 18.40 7.64 8.81
C LEU A 184 18.59 6.12 8.92
N LEU A 185 18.49 5.40 7.80
CA LEU A 185 18.63 3.94 7.76
C LEU A 185 20.04 3.50 8.16
N TYR A 186 21.07 4.14 7.58
CA TYR A 186 22.47 3.74 7.80
C TYR A 186 23.18 4.55 8.88
N GLY A 187 22.77 5.80 9.12
CA GLY A 187 23.48 6.73 9.99
C GLY A 187 23.15 6.61 11.48
N LEU A 188 21.94 6.15 11.84
CA LEU A 188 21.51 6.09 13.24
C LEU A 188 22.13 4.92 14.01
N TYR A 189 22.46 5.17 15.28
CA TYR A 189 22.91 4.14 16.22
C TYR A 189 21.72 3.47 16.89
N VAL A 190 21.73 2.14 16.90
CA VAL A 190 20.68 1.32 17.50
C VAL A 190 21.16 0.77 18.83
N PRO A 191 20.63 1.28 19.96
CA PRO A 191 20.97 0.77 21.28
C PRO A 191 20.32 -0.60 21.54
N ASP A 192 20.78 -1.27 22.59
CA ASP A 192 20.15 -2.46 23.13
C ASP A 192 18.74 -2.13 23.61
N TRP A 193 17.83 -3.08 23.47
CA TRP A 193 16.42 -2.87 23.81
C TRP A 193 15.77 -4.15 24.35
N GLN A 194 14.62 -4.00 24.99
CA GLN A 194 13.91 -5.08 25.66
C GLN A 194 12.43 -5.07 25.29
N PHE A 195 11.79 -6.24 25.33
CA PHE A 195 10.35 -6.38 25.14
C PHE A 195 9.76 -7.49 26.01
N LYS A 196 8.44 -7.42 26.24
CA LYS A 196 7.69 -8.36 27.07
C LYS A 196 6.91 -9.32 26.17
N VAL A 197 6.86 -10.59 26.56
CA VAL A 197 6.02 -11.60 25.92
C VAL A 197 5.14 -12.25 27.00
N PRO A 198 3.80 -12.27 26.84
CA PRO A 198 2.92 -12.99 27.76
C PRO A 198 3.22 -14.49 27.76
N GLN A 199 3.32 -15.10 28.94
CA GLN A 199 3.41 -16.55 29.08
C GLN A 199 2.03 -17.16 29.38
N PRO A 200 1.77 -18.40 28.94
CA PRO A 200 0.58 -19.11 29.38
C PRO A 200 0.62 -19.30 30.90
N PRO A 201 -0.54 -19.25 31.58
CA PRO A 201 -0.59 -19.47 33.03
C PRO A 201 -0.04 -20.86 33.37
N SER A 202 1.01 -20.90 34.18
CA SER A 202 1.50 -22.13 34.80
C SER A 202 0.46 -22.63 35.81
N SER A 203 0.17 -23.93 35.81
CA SER A 203 -0.91 -24.57 36.58
C SER A 203 -0.89 -24.35 38.11
N ASP A 204 0.18 -23.79 38.69
CA ASP A 204 0.38 -23.80 40.15
C ASP A 204 0.61 -22.44 40.83
N LEU A 205 0.40 -21.29 40.18
CA LEU A 205 0.40 -20.02 40.90
C LEU A 205 -0.64 -19.02 40.37
N SER A 206 -1.06 -18.15 41.31
CA SER A 206 -1.99 -17.01 41.22
C SER A 206 -2.26 -16.43 39.82
N PRO A 207 -3.45 -15.87 39.54
CA PRO A 207 -3.81 -15.23 38.27
C PRO A 207 -3.12 -13.87 38.07
N ASN A 208 -1.80 -13.82 38.23
CA ASN A 208 -0.95 -12.73 37.76
C ASN A 208 -0.41 -13.15 36.40
N GLU A 209 -0.71 -12.35 35.38
CA GLU A 209 -0.12 -12.50 34.05
C GLU A 209 1.41 -12.50 34.18
N SER A 210 2.04 -13.67 33.97
CA SER A 210 3.49 -13.79 33.97
C SER A 210 4.03 -13.34 32.61
N TYR A 211 4.96 -12.40 32.64
CA TYR A 211 5.62 -11.87 31.44
C TYR A 211 7.08 -12.32 31.42
N ALA A 212 7.54 -12.82 30.28
CA ALA A 212 8.97 -13.02 30.03
C ALA A 212 9.57 -11.76 29.39
N ILE A 213 10.66 -11.25 29.97
CA ILE A 213 11.40 -10.10 29.43
C ILE A 213 12.56 -10.63 28.59
N TYR A 214 12.57 -10.27 27.30
CA TYR A 214 13.66 -10.61 26.39
C TYR A 214 14.51 -9.38 26.13
N THR A 215 15.84 -9.55 26.19
CA THR A 215 16.81 -8.50 25.85
C THR A 215 17.44 -8.80 24.49
N VAL A 216 17.51 -7.77 23.65
CA VAL A 216 18.14 -7.80 22.34
C VAL A 216 19.37 -6.90 22.36
N LYS A 217 20.55 -7.50 22.19
CA LYS A 217 21.82 -6.79 22.10
C LYS A 217 22.08 -6.38 20.64
N CYS A 218 22.24 -5.09 20.41
CA CYS A 218 22.45 -4.49 19.11
C CYS A 218 23.79 -3.75 19.06
N GLY A 219 23.89 -2.59 19.72
CA GLY A 219 25.12 -1.79 19.77
C GLY A 219 25.75 -1.44 18.41
N VAL A 220 24.95 -1.29 17.35
CA VAL A 220 25.44 -1.19 15.95
C VAL A 220 24.85 0.01 15.19
N ARG A 221 25.52 0.40 14.10
CA ARG A 221 25.02 1.34 13.07
C ARG A 221 24.87 0.61 11.73
N GLY A 222 23.90 1.00 10.93
CA GLY A 222 23.73 0.49 9.56
C GLY A 222 23.36 -0.98 9.41
N ALA A 223 22.99 -1.66 10.49
CA ALA A 223 22.51 -3.04 10.44
C ALA A 223 21.11 -3.09 9.78
N LEU A 224 20.94 -4.00 8.82
CA LEU A 224 19.66 -4.24 8.13
C LEU A 224 18.95 -5.52 8.61
N GLY A 225 19.45 -6.13 9.70
CA GLY A 225 18.84 -7.32 10.29
C GLY A 225 17.51 -7.01 11.00
N PRO A 226 16.66 -8.02 11.25
CA PRO A 226 15.31 -7.84 11.82
C PRO A 226 15.29 -7.18 13.20
N ALA A 227 16.31 -7.44 14.02
CA ALA A 227 16.33 -7.02 15.41
C ALA A 227 16.90 -5.60 15.63
N CYS A 228 17.96 -5.26 14.89
CA CYS A 228 18.87 -4.15 15.18
C CYS A 228 18.93 -3.09 14.08
N ASN A 229 17.90 -3.01 13.24
CA ASN A 229 17.79 -1.96 12.24
C ASN A 229 17.21 -0.67 12.83
N SER A 230 17.59 0.47 12.24
CA SER A 230 17.15 1.78 12.71
C SER A 230 15.68 2.07 12.38
N ALA A 231 15.09 1.44 11.36
CA ALA A 231 13.67 1.59 11.03
C ALA A 231 12.80 1.12 12.21
N GLY A 232 13.02 -0.12 12.67
CA GLY A 232 12.33 -0.68 13.83
C GLY A 232 12.68 0.05 15.12
N MET A 233 13.89 0.61 15.25
CA MET A 233 14.22 1.49 16.38
C MET A 233 13.34 2.75 16.40
N ILE A 234 13.23 3.45 15.27
CA ILE A 234 12.38 4.65 15.15
C ILE A 234 10.94 4.31 15.49
N ASP A 235 10.41 3.21 14.96
CA ASP A 235 9.04 2.80 15.21
C ASP A 235 8.81 2.45 16.69
N ARG A 236 9.76 1.76 17.35
CA ARG A 236 9.70 1.47 18.80
C ARG A 236 9.65 2.75 19.65
N TYR A 237 10.43 3.78 19.30
CA TYR A 237 10.44 5.04 20.05
C TYR A 237 9.23 5.93 19.77
N ALA A 238 8.82 6.03 18.50
CA ALA A 238 7.78 6.97 18.08
C ALA A 238 6.37 6.41 18.25
N LEU A 239 6.17 5.11 17.97
CA LEU A 239 4.86 4.45 18.08
C LEU A 239 4.69 3.74 19.42
N GLY A 240 5.78 3.25 20.02
CA GLY A 240 5.74 2.39 21.21
C GLY A 240 5.63 0.91 20.85
N ILE A 241 6.24 0.04 21.66
CA ILE A 241 6.38 -1.41 21.39
C ILE A 241 5.01 -2.12 21.31
N GLU A 242 4.06 -1.72 22.15
CA GLU A 242 2.72 -2.32 22.22
C GLU A 242 1.87 -2.05 20.97
N HIS A 243 2.19 -0.99 20.22
CA HIS A 243 1.48 -0.58 19.01
C HIS A 243 2.07 -1.18 17.72
N LEU A 244 3.17 -1.93 17.83
CA LEU A 244 3.83 -2.58 16.69
C LEU A 244 3.12 -3.88 16.30
N TYR A 245 3.27 -4.27 15.04
CA TYR A 245 2.69 -5.51 14.57
C TYR A 245 3.29 -6.75 15.28
N MET A 246 2.41 -7.49 15.97
CA MET A 246 2.78 -8.58 16.88
C MET A 246 3.06 -9.92 16.20
N LYS A 247 2.91 -10.05 14.87
CA LYS A 247 3.15 -11.30 14.13
C LYS A 247 3.99 -11.07 12.86
N PRO A 248 5.20 -10.48 12.97
CA PRO A 248 5.99 -10.14 11.80
C PRO A 248 6.43 -11.37 11.00
N VAL A 249 6.57 -11.19 9.68
CA VAL A 249 6.85 -12.28 8.72
C VAL A 249 8.20 -12.96 8.98
N TYR A 250 9.19 -12.25 9.54
CA TYR A 250 10.51 -12.84 9.83
C TYR A 250 10.46 -13.97 10.86
N ARG A 251 9.34 -14.17 11.58
CA ARG A 251 9.12 -15.37 12.41
C ARG A 251 9.21 -16.66 11.61
N ASN A 252 8.96 -16.59 10.30
CA ASN A 252 9.08 -17.70 9.38
C ASN A 252 10.51 -17.96 8.91
N LEU A 253 11.51 -17.16 9.35
CA LEU A 253 12.92 -17.48 9.11
C LEU A 253 13.24 -18.84 9.73
N GLN A 254 14.06 -19.65 9.03
CA GLN A 254 14.45 -20.98 9.51
C GLN A 254 15.04 -20.97 10.92
N ILE A 255 15.82 -19.93 11.23
CA ILE A 255 16.43 -19.72 12.55
C ILE A 255 15.38 -19.53 13.67
N CYS A 256 14.20 -19.00 13.33
CA CYS A 256 13.09 -18.83 14.27
C CYS A 256 12.06 -19.98 14.21
N ASN A 257 12.10 -20.83 13.19
CA ASN A 257 11.09 -21.87 12.96
C ASN A 257 11.17 -23.00 14.00
N ASN A 258 12.35 -23.25 14.58
CA ASN A 258 12.53 -24.17 15.71
C ASN A 258 11.92 -23.64 17.01
N ALA A 259 11.58 -22.36 17.09
CA ALA A 259 10.94 -21.74 18.25
C ALA A 259 9.39 -21.89 18.25
N LYS A 260 8.78 -22.57 17.27
CA LYS A 260 7.30 -22.72 17.20
C LYS A 260 6.69 -23.49 18.38
N ILE A 261 7.48 -24.24 19.12
CA ILE A 261 7.08 -24.82 20.41
C ILE A 261 7.37 -23.76 21.46
N LEU A 262 6.38 -23.43 22.30
CA LEU A 262 6.40 -22.37 23.32
C LEU A 262 7.49 -22.51 24.41
N GLN A 263 8.42 -23.45 24.24
CA GLN A 263 9.69 -23.52 24.94
C GLN A 263 10.74 -23.02 23.96
N VAL A 264 11.20 -21.79 24.17
CA VAL A 264 12.44 -21.31 23.56
C VAL A 264 13.52 -22.32 23.94
N THR A 265 13.86 -23.24 23.05
CA THR A 265 15.12 -23.97 23.16
C THR A 265 16.23 -22.92 23.16
N GLU A 266 17.22 -23.05 24.05
CA GLU A 266 18.36 -22.12 24.21
C GLU A 266 19.07 -21.71 22.90
N SER A 267 18.79 -22.39 21.79
CA SER A 267 19.33 -22.17 20.44
C SER A 267 18.67 -21.06 19.62
N SER A 268 17.47 -20.55 19.98
CA SER A 268 16.77 -19.55 19.14
C SER A 268 17.07 -18.10 19.58
N PRO A 269 17.31 -17.15 18.65
CA PRO A 269 17.57 -15.77 19.01
C PRO A 269 16.42 -15.10 19.76
N SER A 270 16.74 -14.27 20.76
CA SER A 270 15.76 -13.60 21.63
C SER A 270 14.78 -12.71 20.86
N TRP A 271 15.17 -12.19 19.70
CA TRP A 271 14.34 -11.31 18.88
C TRP A 271 13.33 -12.03 17.98
N CYS A 272 13.31 -13.38 17.90
CA CYS A 272 12.35 -14.07 17.04
C CYS A 272 10.89 -13.75 17.39
N TRP A 273 10.60 -13.46 18.66
CA TRP A 273 9.27 -13.09 19.13
C TRP A 273 9.02 -11.59 19.18
N ALA A 274 10.00 -10.77 18.83
CA ALA A 274 9.85 -9.32 18.83
C ALA A 274 8.67 -8.88 17.94
N PRO A 275 7.97 -7.81 18.32
CA PRO A 275 7.08 -7.13 17.40
C PRO A 275 7.89 -6.24 16.44
N PHE A 276 7.37 -6.02 15.23
CA PHE A 276 8.02 -5.20 14.23
C PHE A 276 6.99 -4.67 13.23
N GLU A 277 7.09 -3.38 12.90
CA GLU A 277 6.13 -2.72 12.02
C GLU A 277 6.67 -2.60 10.59
N PRO A 278 6.30 -3.51 9.65
CA PRO A 278 6.74 -3.40 8.25
C PRO A 278 6.15 -2.18 7.55
N GLU A 279 5.03 -1.67 8.08
CA GLU A 279 4.37 -0.49 7.56
C GLU A 279 4.77 0.81 8.30
N GLY A 280 5.93 0.81 8.96
CA GLY A 280 6.46 1.86 9.85
C GLY A 280 6.78 3.22 9.23
N ILE A 281 7.21 4.15 10.08
CA ILE A 281 7.42 5.58 9.78
C ILE A 281 8.52 5.76 8.74
N LEU A 282 9.70 5.18 8.98
CA LEU A 282 10.86 5.40 8.10
C LEU A 282 10.59 4.87 6.69
N SER A 283 10.06 3.67 6.59
CA SER A 283 9.67 3.03 5.33
C SER A 283 8.51 3.74 4.62
N SER A 284 7.69 4.55 5.31
CA SER A 284 6.67 5.40 4.67
C SER A 284 7.29 6.51 3.81
N LEU A 285 8.54 6.91 4.04
CA LEU A 285 9.27 7.84 3.17
C LEU A 285 9.47 7.27 1.76
N MET A 286 9.87 5.99 1.68
CA MET A 286 10.01 5.31 0.39
C MET A 286 8.64 5.05 -0.26
N ALA A 287 7.56 4.89 0.54
CA ALA A 287 6.20 4.80 0.01
C ALA A 287 5.76 6.10 -0.69
N VAL A 288 6.14 7.25 -0.12
CA VAL A 288 5.94 8.57 -0.74
C VAL A 288 6.74 8.67 -2.05
N ALA A 289 8.00 8.22 -2.07
CA ALA A 289 8.81 8.20 -3.30
C ALA A 289 8.14 7.38 -4.42
N THR A 290 7.60 6.21 -4.09
CA THR A 290 6.85 5.34 -5.03
C THR A 290 5.62 6.06 -5.59
N CYS A 291 4.87 6.75 -4.74
CA CYS A 291 3.71 7.55 -5.14
C CYS A 291 4.11 8.71 -6.08
N LEU A 292 5.21 9.41 -5.78
CA LEU A 292 5.74 10.48 -6.64
C LEU A 292 6.24 9.96 -7.99
N ILE A 293 6.81 8.75 -8.05
CA ILE A 293 7.14 8.12 -9.33
C ILE A 293 5.87 7.78 -10.12
N GLY A 294 4.81 7.29 -9.45
CA GLY A 294 3.50 7.11 -10.09
C GLY A 294 2.90 8.42 -10.60
N LEU A 295 3.08 9.53 -9.87
CA LEU A 295 2.66 10.87 -10.30
C LEU A 295 3.29 11.26 -11.65
N HIS A 296 4.59 10.95 -11.85
CA HIS A 296 5.25 11.17 -13.14
C HIS A 296 4.56 10.43 -14.31
N TYR A 297 4.11 9.20 -14.09
CA TYR A 297 3.35 8.45 -15.12
C TYR A 297 2.03 9.15 -15.46
N GLY A 298 1.35 9.68 -14.44
CA GLY A 298 0.16 10.49 -14.60
C GLY A 298 0.42 11.78 -15.39
N HIS A 299 1.59 12.41 -15.25
CA HIS A 299 1.96 13.58 -16.07
C HIS A 299 2.16 13.24 -17.53
N VAL A 300 2.87 12.15 -17.84
CA VAL A 300 3.00 11.67 -19.22
C VAL A 300 1.62 11.44 -19.83
N LEU A 301 0.70 10.80 -19.09
CA LEU A 301 -0.68 10.54 -19.53
C LEU A 301 -1.48 11.82 -19.82
N VAL A 302 -1.16 12.89 -19.11
CA VAL A 302 -1.88 14.16 -19.12
C VAL A 302 -1.36 15.14 -20.17
N GLU A 303 -0.05 15.09 -20.45
CA GLU A 303 0.69 16.06 -21.26
C GLU A 303 1.03 15.53 -22.66
N VAL A 304 1.29 14.23 -22.80
CA VAL A 304 1.59 13.61 -24.09
C VAL A 304 0.28 13.17 -24.72
N GLU A 305 0.01 13.59 -25.96
CA GLU A 305 -1.25 13.26 -26.66
C GLU A 305 -1.22 11.88 -27.31
N ASP A 306 -0.10 11.49 -27.94
CA ASP A 306 0.04 10.24 -28.67
C ASP A 306 0.29 9.02 -27.76
N ASP A 307 -0.40 7.92 -28.04
CA ASP A 307 -0.34 6.69 -27.23
C ASP A 307 1.00 5.95 -27.35
N LYS A 308 1.64 5.97 -28.53
CA LYS A 308 2.93 5.31 -28.73
C LYS A 308 4.03 6.07 -28.00
N ASP A 309 3.98 7.40 -28.06
CA ASP A 309 4.91 8.25 -27.32
C ASP A 309 4.76 8.08 -25.80
N ARG A 310 3.53 7.94 -25.28
CA ARG A 310 3.28 7.62 -23.86
C ARG A 310 3.98 6.31 -23.45
N LEU A 311 3.73 5.24 -24.20
CA LEU A 311 4.33 3.92 -23.93
C LEU A 311 5.85 3.97 -24.01
N HIS A 312 6.42 4.64 -25.02
CA HIS A 312 7.86 4.75 -25.18
C HIS A 312 8.51 5.46 -23.98
N HIS A 313 7.93 6.58 -23.51
CA HIS A 313 8.42 7.28 -22.31
C HIS A 313 8.36 6.40 -21.06
N TRP A 314 7.22 5.75 -20.80
CA TRP A 314 7.06 4.89 -19.65
C TRP A 314 7.97 3.66 -19.66
N LEU A 315 8.17 3.04 -20.83
CA LEU A 315 9.05 1.88 -20.98
C LEU A 315 10.51 2.26 -20.77
N ILE A 316 11.00 3.33 -21.41
CA ILE A 316 12.38 3.80 -21.20
C ILE A 316 12.62 4.10 -19.72
N PHE A 317 11.69 4.82 -19.10
CA PHE A 317 11.80 5.15 -17.70
C PHE A 317 11.75 3.90 -16.80
N SER A 318 10.82 2.96 -17.03
CA SER A 318 10.75 1.68 -16.31
C SER A 318 12.05 0.89 -16.40
N VAL A 319 12.61 0.75 -17.61
CA VAL A 319 13.86 0.02 -17.84
C VAL A 319 15.02 0.69 -17.10
N GLY A 320 15.12 2.02 -17.17
CA GLY A 320 16.15 2.77 -16.45
C GLY A 320 16.06 2.61 -14.93
N VAL A 321 14.85 2.74 -14.36
CA VAL A 321 14.61 2.54 -12.92
C VAL A 321 14.89 1.11 -12.50
N PHE A 322 14.49 0.12 -13.30
CA PHE A 322 14.76 -1.29 -13.04
C PHE A 322 16.26 -1.60 -13.04
N ALA A 323 16.97 -1.15 -14.06
CA ALA A 323 18.42 -1.32 -14.17
C ALA A 323 19.16 -0.69 -12.99
N PHE A 324 18.75 0.51 -12.56
CA PHE A 324 19.32 1.17 -11.40
C PHE A 324 19.01 0.42 -10.09
N GLY A 325 17.78 -0.07 -9.91
CA GLY A 325 17.41 -0.91 -8.76
C GLY A 325 18.21 -2.21 -8.69
N MET A 326 18.41 -2.87 -9.83
CA MET A 326 19.25 -4.07 -9.94
C MET A 326 20.72 -3.78 -9.63
N LEU A 327 21.25 -2.64 -10.09
CA LEU A 327 22.61 -2.19 -9.76
C LEU A 327 22.77 -2.00 -8.25
N LEU A 328 21.83 -1.34 -7.57
CA LEU A 328 21.88 -1.18 -6.11
C LEU A 328 21.79 -2.51 -5.36
N SER A 329 20.96 -3.43 -5.85
CA SER A 329 20.89 -4.80 -5.33
C SER A 329 22.24 -5.51 -5.45
N PHE A 330 22.89 -5.38 -6.60
CA PHE A 330 24.21 -5.95 -6.86
C PHE A 330 25.32 -5.33 -5.98
N ILE A 331 25.27 -4.02 -5.71
CA ILE A 331 26.21 -3.33 -4.82
C ILE A 331 26.02 -3.73 -3.34
N GLY A 332 24.92 -4.41 -3.01
CA GLY A 332 24.70 -5.01 -1.69
C GLY A 332 23.57 -4.38 -0.87
N ILE A 333 22.72 -3.52 -1.46
CA ILE A 333 21.48 -3.06 -0.80
C ILE A 333 20.42 -4.15 -1.01
N PRO A 334 20.09 -4.96 0.01
CA PRO A 334 19.21 -6.11 -0.16
C PRO A 334 17.79 -5.66 -0.55
N LEU A 335 17.11 -6.49 -1.34
CA LEU A 335 15.69 -6.31 -1.59
C LEU A 335 14.92 -6.70 -0.33
N ASN A 336 14.47 -5.70 0.42
CA ASN A 336 13.75 -5.91 1.68
C ASN A 336 12.48 -5.06 1.72
N LYS A 337 11.34 -5.75 1.77
CA LYS A 337 10.00 -5.15 1.86
C LYS A 337 9.77 -4.47 3.20
N SER A 338 10.10 -5.15 4.29
CA SER A 338 9.85 -4.70 5.67
C SER A 338 10.53 -3.36 5.97
N LEU A 339 11.74 -3.16 5.45
CA LEU A 339 12.47 -1.89 5.54
C LEU A 339 12.13 -0.92 4.40
N TYR A 340 11.41 -1.38 3.38
CA TYR A 340 11.12 -0.69 2.14
C TYR A 340 12.39 -0.07 1.51
N THR A 341 13.43 -0.89 1.40
CA THR A 341 14.77 -0.52 0.88
C THR A 341 14.73 0.16 -0.48
N THR A 342 15.73 1.00 -0.77
CA THR A 342 15.78 1.75 -2.04
C THR A 342 15.84 0.84 -3.27
N SER A 343 16.61 -0.26 -3.22
CA SER A 343 16.65 -1.25 -4.30
C SER A 343 15.29 -1.91 -4.51
N TYR A 344 14.60 -2.30 -3.43
CA TYR A 344 13.24 -2.84 -3.47
C TYR A 344 12.22 -1.85 -4.04
N MET A 345 12.25 -0.60 -3.59
CA MET A 345 11.38 0.46 -4.06
C MET A 345 11.53 0.67 -5.58
N LEU A 346 12.76 0.76 -6.08
CA LEU A 346 13.02 0.96 -7.52
C LEU A 346 12.53 -0.23 -8.35
N ILE A 347 12.87 -1.46 -7.97
CA ILE A 347 12.48 -2.67 -8.72
C ILE A 347 10.96 -2.84 -8.74
N THR A 348 10.29 -2.67 -7.60
CA THR A 348 8.83 -2.81 -7.52
C THR A 348 8.12 -1.68 -8.26
N THR A 349 8.63 -0.45 -8.20
CA THR A 349 8.08 0.67 -8.98
C THR A 349 8.25 0.48 -10.49
N ALA A 350 9.40 -0.01 -10.94
CA ALA A 350 9.59 -0.35 -12.34
C ALA A 350 8.65 -1.47 -12.80
N SER A 351 8.42 -2.47 -11.93
CA SER A 351 7.45 -3.54 -12.18
C SER A 351 6.01 -3.00 -12.28
N SER A 352 5.64 -2.01 -11.46
CA SER A 352 4.37 -1.27 -11.60
C SER A 352 4.28 -0.57 -12.96
N GLY A 353 5.38 0.07 -13.40
CA GLY A 353 5.48 0.74 -14.69
C GLY A 353 5.29 -0.21 -15.87
N PHE A 354 5.98 -1.36 -15.88
CA PHE A 354 5.81 -2.40 -16.89
C PHE A 354 4.39 -2.94 -16.92
N THR A 355 3.82 -3.22 -15.74
CA THR A 355 2.44 -3.71 -15.61
C THR A 355 1.45 -2.69 -16.16
N PHE A 356 1.62 -1.40 -15.82
CA PHE A 356 0.77 -0.34 -16.34
C PHE A 356 0.89 -0.18 -17.85
N CYS A 357 2.10 -0.26 -18.43
CA CYS A 357 2.30 -0.23 -19.89
C CYS A 357 1.56 -1.38 -20.59
N ALA A 358 1.69 -2.59 -20.05
CA ALA A 358 1.01 -3.77 -20.61
C ALA A 358 -0.52 -3.62 -20.55
N LEU A 359 -1.06 -3.20 -19.41
CA LEU A 359 -2.51 -2.98 -19.24
C LEU A 359 -3.03 -1.83 -20.11
N TYR A 360 -2.27 -0.74 -20.24
CA TYR A 360 -2.61 0.38 -21.10
C TYR A 360 -2.71 -0.06 -22.57
N TYR A 361 -1.70 -0.78 -23.06
CA TYR A 361 -1.69 -1.32 -24.41
C TYR A 361 -2.87 -2.27 -24.65
N LEU A 362 -3.13 -3.21 -23.75
CA LEU A 362 -4.20 -4.20 -23.91
C LEU A 362 -5.61 -3.59 -23.83
N VAL A 363 -5.85 -2.70 -22.88
CA VAL A 363 -7.20 -2.20 -22.57
C VAL A 363 -7.55 -0.95 -23.34
N ASP A 364 -6.65 0.03 -23.39
CA ASP A 364 -6.93 1.35 -23.97
C ASP A 364 -6.56 1.44 -25.45
N MET A 365 -5.47 0.77 -25.91
CA MET A 365 -5.09 0.76 -27.33
C MET A 365 -5.75 -0.38 -28.13
N GLN A 366 -5.68 -1.62 -27.63
CA GLN A 366 -6.24 -2.80 -28.32
C GLN A 366 -7.73 -3.01 -28.05
N GLY A 367 -8.29 -2.33 -27.04
CA GLY A 367 -9.73 -2.38 -26.77
C GLY A 367 -10.25 -3.68 -26.16
N PHE A 368 -9.40 -4.52 -25.52
CA PHE A 368 -9.79 -5.78 -24.89
C PHE A 368 -10.62 -5.64 -23.59
N ARG A 369 -11.58 -4.71 -23.57
CA ARG A 369 -12.40 -4.38 -22.39
C ARG A 369 -13.30 -5.52 -21.94
N CYS A 370 -13.77 -6.36 -22.87
CA CYS A 370 -14.61 -7.52 -22.55
C CYS A 370 -13.86 -8.55 -21.70
N LEU A 371 -12.55 -8.73 -21.88
CA LEU A 371 -11.78 -9.67 -21.06
C LEU A 371 -11.48 -9.10 -19.66
N THR A 372 -11.29 -7.78 -19.57
CA THR A 372 -10.88 -7.11 -18.33
C THR A 372 -12.05 -6.55 -17.52
N PHE A 373 -13.31 -6.80 -17.90
CA PHE A 373 -14.47 -6.16 -17.30
C PHE A 373 -14.59 -6.40 -15.78
N ILE A 374 -14.25 -7.61 -15.31
CA ILE A 374 -14.29 -7.96 -13.89
C ILE A 374 -13.25 -7.12 -13.14
N LEU A 375 -12.03 -7.06 -13.66
CA LEU A 375 -10.95 -6.28 -13.04
C LEU A 375 -11.27 -4.79 -13.06
N GLU A 376 -11.84 -4.27 -14.15
CA GLU A 376 -12.27 -2.87 -14.21
C GLU A 376 -13.35 -2.56 -13.17
N TRP A 377 -14.34 -3.45 -13.00
CA TRP A 377 -15.37 -3.33 -11.98
C TRP A 377 -14.79 -3.36 -10.56
N MET A 378 -13.92 -4.33 -10.28
CA MET A 378 -13.20 -4.43 -9.01
C MET A 378 -12.41 -3.16 -8.72
N GLY A 379 -11.75 -2.57 -9.72
CA GLY A 379 -11.00 -1.33 -9.60
C GLY A 379 -11.87 -0.12 -9.25
N ARG A 380 -13.07 -0.02 -9.86
CA ARG A 380 -14.04 1.04 -9.58
C ARG A 380 -14.61 0.94 -8.15
N HIS A 381 -14.74 -0.27 -7.61
CA HIS A 381 -15.28 -0.53 -6.26
C HIS A 381 -14.22 -0.95 -5.23
N SER A 382 -12.94 -0.69 -5.53
CA SER A 382 -11.79 -1.22 -4.78
C SER A 382 -11.82 -0.99 -3.28
N LEU A 383 -12.18 0.22 -2.82
CA LEU A 383 -12.22 0.53 -1.38
C LEU A 383 -13.29 -0.28 -0.63
N MET A 384 -14.46 -0.50 -1.22
CA MET A 384 -15.49 -1.33 -0.59
C MET A 384 -15.07 -2.80 -0.53
N ILE A 385 -14.54 -3.33 -1.63
CA ILE A 385 -14.05 -4.71 -1.68
C ILE A 385 -12.92 -4.91 -0.67
N PHE A 386 -11.98 -3.96 -0.57
CA PHE A 386 -10.91 -3.98 0.44
C PHE A 386 -11.48 -4.09 1.85
N ILE A 387 -12.45 -3.24 2.23
CA ILE A 387 -13.11 -3.30 3.54
C ILE A 387 -13.72 -4.68 3.80
N PHE A 388 -14.48 -5.22 2.84
CA PHE A 388 -15.14 -6.52 3.00
C PHE A 388 -14.16 -7.68 3.16
N VAL A 389 -13.04 -7.66 2.44
CA VAL A 389 -11.99 -8.67 2.52
C VAL A 389 -11.22 -8.56 3.83
N THR A 390 -10.71 -7.36 4.17
CA THR A 390 -9.87 -7.19 5.36
C THR A 390 -10.63 -7.38 6.68
N SER A 391 -11.91 -7.03 6.73
CA SER A 391 -12.74 -7.23 7.92
C SER A 391 -13.27 -8.65 8.05
N ASN A 392 -12.90 -9.59 7.15
CA ASN A 392 -13.45 -10.94 7.05
C ASN A 392 -14.99 -11.01 6.92
N ILE A 393 -15.67 -9.88 6.70
CA ILE A 393 -17.14 -9.80 6.63
C ILE A 393 -17.66 -10.66 5.48
N ALA A 394 -16.95 -10.67 4.34
CA ALA A 394 -17.30 -11.53 3.21
C ALA A 394 -17.26 -13.02 3.59
N ILE A 395 -16.23 -13.45 4.33
CA ILE A 395 -16.08 -14.83 4.80
C ILE A 395 -17.17 -15.17 5.80
N ILE A 396 -17.40 -14.31 6.80
CA ILE A 396 -18.45 -14.50 7.82
C ILE A 396 -19.81 -14.64 7.14
N GLY A 397 -20.11 -13.79 6.15
CA GLY A 397 -21.35 -13.87 5.39
C GLY A 397 -21.50 -15.19 4.66
N ILE A 398 -20.45 -15.68 3.99
CA ILE A 398 -20.48 -16.96 3.26
C ILE A 398 -20.54 -18.16 4.20
N GLN A 399 -19.74 -18.16 5.29
CA GLN A 399 -19.74 -19.22 6.31
C GLN A 399 -21.04 -19.27 7.11
N GLY A 400 -21.72 -18.14 7.27
CA GLY A 400 -23.02 -18.07 7.93
C GLY A 400 -24.10 -18.91 7.25
N PHE A 401 -23.94 -19.23 5.96
CA PHE A 401 -24.79 -20.18 5.27
C PHE A 401 -24.26 -21.61 5.50
N TYR A 402 -24.98 -22.37 6.32
CA TYR A 402 -24.67 -23.77 6.63
C TYR A 402 -25.88 -24.68 6.47
N TRP A 403 -25.62 -25.97 6.22
CA TRP A 403 -26.67 -26.96 6.01
C TRP A 403 -26.85 -27.84 7.25
N LYS A 404 -27.99 -27.70 7.95
CA LYS A 404 -28.39 -28.40 9.19
C LYS A 404 -27.48 -28.14 10.40
N HIS A 405 -26.17 -28.29 10.27
CA HIS A 405 -25.17 -28.09 11.32
C HIS A 405 -24.16 -27.01 10.91
N PRO A 406 -23.70 -26.14 11.84
CA PRO A 406 -22.73 -25.07 11.56
C PRO A 406 -21.40 -25.54 10.95
N GLU A 407 -21.03 -26.80 11.21
CA GLU A 407 -19.83 -27.44 10.65
C GLU A 407 -19.94 -27.70 9.15
N ASN A 408 -21.16 -27.85 8.61
CA ASN A 408 -21.44 -28.03 7.19
C ASN A 408 -21.70 -26.68 6.49
N ASN A 409 -20.74 -25.77 6.61
CA ASN A 409 -20.80 -24.49 5.90
C ASN A 409 -20.35 -24.63 4.44
N ILE A 410 -20.75 -23.65 3.61
CA ILE A 410 -20.43 -23.63 2.17
C ILE A 410 -18.91 -23.71 1.92
N ILE A 411 -18.10 -23.08 2.77
CA ILE A 411 -16.64 -23.10 2.63
C ILE A 411 -16.10 -24.52 2.87
N HIS A 412 -16.54 -25.20 3.92
CA HIS A 412 -16.14 -26.57 4.22
C HIS A 412 -16.53 -27.52 3.09
N TRP A 413 -17.70 -27.32 2.49
CA TRP A 413 -18.13 -28.07 1.31
C TRP A 413 -17.24 -27.84 0.09
N ILE A 414 -16.89 -26.59 -0.21
CA ILE A 414 -15.95 -26.24 -1.30
C ILE A 414 -14.57 -26.83 -1.03
N VAL A 415 -14.03 -26.67 0.18
CA VAL A 415 -12.71 -27.20 0.56
C VAL A 415 -12.71 -28.73 0.46
N ALA A 416 -13.75 -29.41 0.93
CA ALA A 416 -13.85 -30.87 0.82
C ALA A 416 -13.86 -31.36 -0.65
N ILE A 417 -14.41 -30.59 -1.58
CA ILE A 417 -14.42 -30.93 -3.01
C ILE A 417 -13.05 -30.75 -3.68
N PHE A 418 -12.31 -29.71 -3.28
CA PHE A 418 -11.04 -29.33 -3.94
C PHE A 418 -9.77 -29.84 -3.26
N VAL A 419 -9.82 -30.19 -1.97
CA VAL A 419 -8.65 -30.65 -1.19
C VAL A 419 -8.63 -32.17 -0.97
N HIS A 420 -9.78 -32.85 -1.08
CA HIS A 420 -9.87 -34.32 -1.00
C HIS A 420 -10.04 -35.03 -2.35
N LYS A 421 -9.77 -34.35 -3.46
CA LYS A 421 -9.45 -34.95 -4.77
C LYS A 421 -7.99 -34.68 -5.09
#